data_AF-A0A831YE12-F1
#
_entry.id   AF-A0A831YE12-F1
#
_cell.length_a   1.000
_cell.length_b   1.000
_cell.length_c   1.000
_cell.angle_alpha   90.00
_cell.angle_beta   90.00
_cell.angle_gamma   90.00
#
_symmetry.space_group_name_H-M   'P 1'
#
loop_
_entity.id
_entity.type
_entity.pdbx_description
1 polymer ?
#
loop_
_entity_poly.entity_id
_entity_poly.type
_entity_poly.pdbx_seq_one_letter_code
_entity_poly.pdbx_strand_id
1 'polypeptide(L)' 'EWRKLSTEELKEKVVELKKKLMQLRFQNKIGSLAKNSEIKETKRDVARILTIIRERELNKTNG' A
#
# COMPACT_ATOMS: atom_id res chain seq x y z
N GLU A 1 3.20 -12.20 -4.66
CA GLU A 1 3.58 -11.92 -3.26
C GLU A 1 2.36 -11.59 -2.38
N TRP A 2 1.70 -10.42 -2.52
CA TRP A 2 0.63 -9.97 -1.59
C TRP A 2 -0.58 -10.90 -1.42
N ARG A 3 -0.95 -11.69 -2.43
CA ARG A 3 -2.11 -12.62 -2.35
C ARG A 3 -1.96 -13.75 -1.33
N LYS A 4 -0.75 -14.00 -0.83
CA LYS A 4 -0.46 -15.03 0.18
C LYS A 4 -0.79 -14.60 1.61
N LEU A 5 -0.88 -13.29 1.87
CA LEU A 5 -1.16 -12.74 3.20
C LEU A 5 -2.65 -12.82 3.54
N SER A 6 -2.99 -12.88 4.83
CA SER A 6 -4.37 -12.76 5.30
C SER A 6 -4.94 -11.36 5.03
N THR A 7 -6.26 -11.19 5.13
CA THR A 7 -6.88 -9.89 4.87
C THR A 7 -6.50 -8.87 5.95
N GLU A 8 -6.31 -9.34 7.18
CA GLU A 8 -5.85 -8.57 8.33
C GLU A 8 -4.41 -8.10 8.12
N GLU A 9 -3.51 -8.99 7.73
CA GLU A 9 -2.12 -8.66 7.39
C GLU A 9 -2.03 -7.64 6.25
N LEU A 10 -2.89 -7.77 5.23
CA LEU A 10 -2.97 -6.81 4.14
C LEU A 10 -3.41 -5.42 4.63
N LYS A 11 -4.37 -5.35 5.55
CA LYS A 11 -4.81 -4.09 6.16
C LYS A 11 -3.70 -3.44 6.98
N GLU A 12 -2.98 -4.22 7.78
CA GLU A 12 -1.81 -3.72 8.53
C GLU A 12 -0.73 -3.18 7.59
N LYS A 13 -0.45 -3.91 6.50
CA LYS A 13 0.52 -3.48 5.49
C LYS A 13 0.11 -2.18 4.81
N VAL A 14 -1.17 -1.97 4.54
CA VAL A 14 -1.67 -0.68 4.01
C VAL A 14 -1.38 0.46 4.97
N VAL A 15 -1.57 0.25 6.28
CA VAL A 15 -1.26 1.28 7.30
C VAL A 15 0.24 1.58 7.32
N GLU A 16 1.09 0.56 7.29
CA GLU A 16 2.54 0.71 7.24
C GLU A 16 2.99 1.48 5.99
N LEU A 17 2.50 1.09 4.82
CA LEU A 17 2.83 1.75 3.55
C LEU A 17 2.31 3.19 3.48
N LYS A 18 1.16 3.49 4.09
CA LYS A 18 0.65 4.87 4.21
C LYS A 18 1.56 5.72 5.10
N LYS A 19 2.05 5.18 6.22
CA LYS A 19 3.04 5.87 7.07
C LYS A 19 4.33 6.13 6.29
N LYS A 20 4.84 5.12 5.59
CA LYS A 20 6.01 5.27 4.70
C LYS A 20 5.78 6.34 3.63
N LEU A 21 4.61 6.34 2.98
CA LEU A 21 4.27 7.35 1.99
C LEU A 21 4.26 8.77 2.58
N MET A 22 3.76 8.93 3.81
CA MET A 22 3.78 10.23 4.49
C MET A 22 5.21 10.69 4.77
N GLN A 23 6.07 9.78 5.24
CA GLN A 23 7.49 10.05 5.47
C GLN A 23 8.21 10.42 4.18
N LEU A 24 7.98 9.68 3.08
CA LEU A 24 8.56 9.97 1.77
C LEU A 24 8.08 11.33 1.24
N ARG A 25 6.81 11.68 1.43
CA ARG A 25 6.28 13.01 1.06
C ARG A 25 6.93 14.12 1.88
N PHE A 26 7.22 13.87 3.15
CA PHE A 26 7.91 14.82 4.01
C PHE A 26 9.38 15.02 3.59
N GLN A 27 10.10 13.92 3.33
CA GLN A 27 11.46 13.96 2.78
C GLN A 27 11.51 14.67 1.42
N ASN A 28 10.54 14.42 0.55
CA ASN A 28 10.41 15.12 -0.74
C ASN A 28 10.21 16.62 -0.58
N LYS A 29 9.42 17.03 0.42
CA LYS A 29 9.15 18.45 0.71
C LYS A 29 10.40 19.17 1.24
N ILE A 30 11.24 18.48 2.00
CA ILE A 30 12.49 19.02 2.57
C ILE A 30 13.66 18.95 1.57
N GLY A 31 13.47 18.29 0.42
CA GLY A 31 14.50 18.15 -0.61
C GLY A 31 15.56 17.08 -0.29
N SER A 32 15.30 16.22 0.70
CA SER A 32 16.20 15.13 1.10
C SER A 32 15.83 13.77 0.49
N LEU A 33 14.89 13.74 -0.46
CA LEU A 33 14.46 12.48 -1.08
C LEU A 33 15.46 12.03 -2.15
N ALA A 34 16.16 10.93 -1.87
CA ALA A 34 17.14 10.36 -2.79
C ALA A 34 16.52 9.71 -4.04
N LYS A 35 15.30 9.16 -3.92
CA LYS A 35 14.61 8.45 -5.00
C LYS A 35 13.14 8.84 -5.11
N ASN A 36 12.84 9.71 -6.07
CA ASN A 36 11.46 10.13 -6.37
C ASN A 36 10.56 8.96 -6.85
N SER A 37 11.15 7.87 -7.36
CA SER A 37 10.43 6.66 -7.76
C SER A 37 9.75 5.95 -6.60
N GLU A 38 10.29 6.03 -5.37
CA GLU A 38 9.78 5.31 -4.20
C GLU A 38 8.37 5.77 -3.80
N ILE A 39 8.05 7.06 -4.00
CA ILE A 39 6.69 7.57 -3.77
C ILE A 39 5.71 6.88 -4.73
N LYS A 40 6.09 6.76 -6.00
CA LYS A 40 5.24 6.17 -7.05
C LYS A 40 5.07 4.67 -6.83
N GLU A 41 6.13 3.97 -6.45
CA GLU A 41 6.11 2.55 -6.10
C GLU A 41 5.25 2.29 -4.87
N THR A 42 5.47 3.02 -3.78
CA THR A 42 4.69 2.89 -2.54
C THR A 42 3.19 3.12 -2.80
N LYS A 43 2.83 4.11 -3.62
CA LYS A 43 1.43 4.33 -4.03
C LYS A 43 0.85 3.15 -4.80
N ARG A 44 1.61 2.56 -5.73
CA ARG A 44 1.19 1.39 -6.51
C ARG A 44 1.00 0.17 -5.62
N ASP A 45 1.85 -0.03 -4.63
CA ASP A 45 1.71 -1.16 -3.70
C ASP A 45 0.48 -1.02 -2.82
N VAL A 46 0.20 0.17 -2.30
CA VAL A 46 -1.05 0.45 -1.58
C VAL A 46 -2.27 0.15 -2.46
N ALA A 47 -2.27 0.61 -3.72
CA ALA A 47 -3.37 0.35 -4.65
C ALA A 47 -3.56 -1.14 -4.91
N ARG A 48 -2.48 -1.90 -5.17
CA ARG A 48 -2.54 -3.35 -5.39
C ARG A 48 -3.12 -4.10 -4.19
N ILE A 49 -2.71 -3.73 -2.98
CA ILE A 49 -3.22 -4.38 -1.76
C ILE A 49 -4.71 -4.09 -1.58
N LEU A 50 -5.14 -2.84 -1.77
CA LEU A 50 -6.55 -2.47 -1.70
C LEU A 50 -7.39 -3.21 -2.75
N THR A 51 -6.87 -3.39 -3.96
CA THR A 51 -7.54 -4.20 -5.00
C THR A 51 -7.70 -5.65 -4.55
N ILE A 52 -6.68 -6.27 -3.97
CA ILE A 52 -6.78 -7.66 -3.48
C ILE A 52 -7.80 -7.79 -2.34
N ILE A 53 -7.82 -6.84 -1.40
CA ILE A 53 -8.81 -6.81 -0.32
C ILE A 53 -10.21 -6.73 -0.93
N ARG A 54 -10.42 -5.85 -1.92
CA ARG A 54 -11.71 -5.69 -2.60
C ARG A 54 -12.12 -6.94 -3.39
N GLU A 55 -11.20 -7.57 -4.10
CA GLU A 55 -11.41 -8.85 -4.79
C GLU A 55 -11.90 -9.92 -3.81
N ARG A 56 -11.28 -10.02 -2.62
CA ARG A 56 -11.69 -10.97 -1.57
C ARG A 56 -13.07 -10.66 -0.98
N GLU A 57 -13.38 -9.39 -0.76
CA GLU A 57 -14.70 -8.97 -0.30
C GLU A 57 -15.79 -9.36 -1.29
N LEU A 58 -15.59 -9.06 -2.58
CA LEU A 58 -16.55 -9.39 -3.64
C LEU A 58 -16.76 -10.91 -3.78
N ASN A 59 -15.70 -11.70 -3.68
CA ASN A 59 -15.78 -13.16 -3.69
C ASN A 59 -16.52 -13.72 -2.47
N LYS A 60 -16.44 -13.07 -1.30
CA LYS A 60 -17.19 -13.46 -0.10
C LYS A 60 -18.68 -13.14 -0.19
N THR A 61 -19.07 -12.10 -0.93
CA THR A 61 -20.48 -11.68 -1.06
C THR A 61 -21.24 -12.46 -2.14
N ASN A 62 -20.53 -13.03 -3.12
CA ASN A 62 -21.13 -13.77 -4.24
C ASN A 62 -21.25 -15.29 -3.98
N GLY A 63 -21.08 -15.76 -2.75
CA GLY A 63 -21.28 -17.16 -2.34
C GLY A 63 -22.25 -17.24 -1.17
#